data_AF-Q10Z81-F1
#
_entry.id   AF-Q10Z81-F1
#
_cell.length_a   1.000
_cell.length_b   1.000
_cell.length_c   1.000
_cell.angle_alpha   90.00
_cell.angle_beta   90.00
_cell.angle_gamma   90.00
#
_symmetry.space_group_name_H-M   'P 1'
#
loop_
_entity.id
_entity.type
_entity.pdbx_description
1 polymer ?
#
loop_
_entity_poly.entity_id
_entity_poly.type
_entity_poly.pdbx_seq_one_letter_code
_entity_poly.pdbx_strand_id
1 'polypeptide(L)' 'MGLIEMLSDNIDYFKSKPVNIPKITILQTYGYHPEKLTIELKKIYPAIMTKIRFKLSPKPSKALEEEAGTKGFNQMGH' A
#
# COMPACT_ATOMS: atom_id res chain seq x y z
N MET A 1 -1.70 11.93 6.67
CA MET A 1 -0.93 10.73 7.06
C MET A 1 -0.46 10.04 5.80
N GLY A 2 0.85 9.81 5.67
CA GLY A 2 1.46 9.09 4.56
C GLY A 2 1.49 7.58 4.77
N LEU A 3 1.76 6.82 3.71
CA LEU A 3 1.86 5.36 3.75
C LEU A 3 2.90 4.85 4.76
N ILE A 4 4.03 5.54 4.91
CA ILE A 4 5.07 5.18 5.89
C ILE A 4 4.51 5.26 7.31
N GLU A 5 3.83 6.35 7.65
CA GLU A 5 3.27 6.55 8.99
C GLU A 5 2.25 5.46 9.33
N MET A 6 1.34 5.16 8.39
CA MET A 6 0.34 4.09 8.57
C MET A 6 0.99 2.71 8.78
N LEU A 7 2.02 2.37 8.00
CA LEU A 7 2.72 1.09 8.13
C LEU A 7 3.57 1.01 9.40
N SER A 8 4.10 2.16 9.86
CA SER A 8 4.91 2.25 11.07
C SER A 8 4.08 2.10 12.33
N ASP A 9 2.90 2.73 12.36
CA ASP A 9 1.92 2.56 13.45
C ASP A 9 1.49 1.10 13.61
N ASN A 10 1.35 0.39 12.49
CA ASN A 10 0.98 -1.01 12.44
C ASN A 10 2.19 -1.98 12.47
N ILE A 11 3.38 -1.51 12.88
CA ILE A 11 4.60 -2.34 12.76
C ILE A 11 4.53 -3.64 13.55
N ASP A 12 3.85 -3.62 14.70
CA ASP A 12 3.66 -4.78 15.58
C ASP A 12 2.92 -5.92 14.88
N TYR A 13 1.89 -5.60 14.08
CA TYR A 13 1.16 -6.57 13.28
C TYR A 13 2.10 -7.39 12.38
N PHE A 14 3.08 -6.74 11.74
CA PHE A 14 4.05 -7.41 10.88
C PHE A 14 5.08 -8.22 11.67
N LYS A 15 5.46 -7.76 12.88
CA LYS A 15 6.37 -8.49 13.79
C LYS A 15 5.74 -9.79 14.30
N SER A 16 4.45 -9.74 14.64
CA SER A 16 3.68 -10.87 15.15
C SER A 16 3.52 -12.01 14.14
N LYS A 17 3.56 -11.72 12.83
CA LYS A 17 3.43 -12.77 11.81
C LYS A 17 4.65 -13.71 11.81
N PRO A 18 4.47 -15.04 11.70
CA PRO A 18 5.58 -15.96 11.49
C PRO A 18 6.28 -15.68 10.15
N VAL A 19 7.55 -16.05 10.01
CA VAL A 19 8.31 -15.85 8.75
C VAL A 19 7.92 -16.84 7.66
N ASN A 20 7.32 -17.96 8.03
CA ASN A 20 7.03 -19.08 7.13
C ASN A 20 5.67 -18.99 6.41
N ILE A 21 5.01 -17.82 6.45
CA ILE A 21 3.75 -17.57 5.74
C ILE A 21 3.98 -16.69 4.50
N PRO A 22 3.05 -16.70 3.52
CA PRO A 22 3.13 -15.81 2.39
C PRO A 22 3.26 -14.34 2.80
N LYS A 23 4.08 -13.60 2.06
CA LYS A 23 4.29 -12.17 2.31
C LYS A 23 3.00 -11.38 2.07
N ILE A 24 2.75 -10.41 2.94
CA ILE A 24 1.66 -9.44 2.77
C ILE A 24 1.97 -8.58 1.56
N THR A 25 1.09 -8.58 0.57
CA THR A 25 1.27 -7.78 -0.65
C THR A 25 0.66 -6.40 -0.45
N ILE A 26 1.50 -5.36 -0.55
CA ILE A 26 1.06 -3.96 -0.51
C ILE A 26 1.01 -3.46 -1.96
N LEU A 27 -0.19 -3.13 -2.40
CA LEU A 27 -0.44 -2.56 -3.73
C LEU A 27 -0.15 -1.06 -3.71
N GLN A 28 0.67 -0.61 -4.65
CA GLN A 28 1.00 0.80 -4.80
C GLN A 28 0.44 1.33 -6.12
N THR A 29 -0.18 2.51 -6.07
CA THR A 29 -0.56 3.28 -7.26
C THR A 29 0.69 3.88 -7.92
N TYR A 30 0.59 4.20 -9.21
CA TYR A 30 1.70 4.80 -9.97
C TYR A 30 2.17 6.09 -9.32
N GLY A 31 3.49 6.26 -9.20
CA GLY A 31 4.12 7.47 -8.64
C GLY A 31 4.75 7.28 -7.27
N TYR A 32 4.53 6.16 -6.58
CA TYR A 32 5.28 5.84 -5.36
C TYR A 32 6.61 5.16 -5.66
N HIS A 33 7.66 5.57 -4.95
CA HIS A 33 8.99 4.98 -5.03
C HIS A 33 9.13 3.86 -3.98
N PRO A 34 9.00 2.57 -4.35
CA PRO A 34 9.13 1.45 -3.40
C PRO A 34 10.49 1.43 -2.68
N GLU A 35 11.53 1.97 -3.32
CA GLU A 35 12.87 2.06 -2.73
C GLU A 35 12.89 2.96 -1.49
N LYS A 36 12.30 4.17 -1.57
CA LYS A 36 12.20 5.10 -0.44
C LYS A 36 11.44 4.49 0.72
N LEU A 37 10.30 3.85 0.43
CA LEU A 37 9.52 3.14 1.46
C LEU A 37 10.33 2.01 2.09
N THR A 38 11.08 1.26 1.30
CA THR A 38 11.92 0.17 1.80
C THR A 38 13.00 0.68 2.74
N ILE A 39 13.67 1.78 2.40
CA ILE A 39 14.71 2.38 3.23
C ILE A 39 14.11 2.84 4.57
N GLU A 40 13.01 3.59 4.54
CA GLU A 40 12.38 4.12 5.74
C GLU A 40 11.82 3.01 6.64
N LEU A 41 11.14 2.02 6.07
CA LEU A 41 10.60 0.90 6.85
C LEU A 41 11.71 0.00 7.42
N LYS A 42 12.84 -0.16 6.74
CA LYS A 42 13.99 -0.92 7.26
C LYS A 42 14.63 -0.26 8.47
N LYS A 43 14.61 1.07 8.56
CA LYS A 43 15.11 1.80 9.76
C LYS A 43 14.28 1.46 11.00
N ILE A 44 12.98 1.19 10.82
CA ILE A 44 12.04 0.89 11.90
C ILE A 44 12.05 -0.60 12.22
N TYR A 45 12.05 -1.44 11.19
CA TYR A 45 12.10 -2.89 11.32
C TYR A 45 12.92 -3.50 10.17
N PRO A 46 14.20 -3.86 10.39
CA PRO A 46 15.11 -4.32 9.33
C PRO A 46 14.60 -5.55 8.56
N ALA A 47 13.86 -6.43 9.24
CA ALA A 47 13.32 -7.66 8.66
C ALA A 47 11.95 -7.45 7.96
N ILE A 48 11.44 -6.21 7.84
CA ILE A 48 10.13 -5.93 7.24
C ILE A 48 9.98 -6.50 5.82
N MET A 49 11.05 -6.52 5.02
CA MET A 49 11.05 -7.08 3.66
C MET A 49 10.88 -8.61 3.61
N THR A 50 11.02 -9.30 4.76
CA THR A 50 10.66 -10.71 4.89
C THR A 50 9.15 -10.91 5.08
N LYS A 51 8.45 -9.90 5.60
CA LYS A 51 7.02 -9.93 5.91
C LYS A 51 6.14 -9.37 4.78
N ILE A 52 6.63 -8.35 4.09
CA ILE A 52 5.85 -7.63 3.06
C ILE A 52 6.50 -7.69 1.68
N ARG A 53 5.69 -7.49 0.65
CA ARG A 53 6.12 -7.29 -0.73
C ARG A 53 5.34 -6.15 -1.36
N PHE A 54 6.04 -5.21 -1.98
CA PHE A 54 5.39 -4.20 -2.81
C PHE A 54 5.08 -4.76 -4.19
N LYS A 55 3.88 -4.46 -4.70
CA LYS A 55 3.51 -4.72 -6.09
C LYS A 55 2.88 -3.45 -6.66
N LEU A 56 3.29 -3.08 -7.87
CA LEU A 56 2.63 -2.01 -8.59
C LEU A 56 1.24 -2.50 -8.99
N SER A 57 0.21 -1.73 -8.64
CA SER A 57 -1.11 -1.94 -9.22
C SER A 57 -1.00 -1.77 -10.73
N PRO A 58 -1.75 -2.55 -11.54
CA PRO A 58 -1.84 -2.28 -12.96
C PRO A 58 -2.34 -0.85 -13.17
N LYS A 59 -1.83 -0.17 -14.19
CA LYS A 59 -2.30 1.19 -14.51
C LYS A 59 -3.80 1.06 -14.73
N PRO A 60 -4.66 1.91 -14.13
CA PRO A 60 -5.98 2.08 -14.71
C PRO A 60 -5.71 2.51 -16.15
N SER A 61 -5.88 1.58 -17.09
CA SER A 61 -5.93 1.92 -18.50
C SER A 61 -7.09 2.92 -18.61
N LYS A 62 -6.98 3.92 -19.48
CA LYS A 62 -7.93 5.04 -19.59
C LYS A 62 -9.42 4.64 -19.54
N ALA A 63 -9.74 3.40 -19.87
CA ALA A 63 -11.07 2.80 -19.74
C ALA A 63 -11.64 2.67 -18.31
N LEU A 64 -10.81 2.62 -17.25
CA LEU A 64 -11.29 2.51 -15.86
C LEU A 64 -11.52 3.87 -15.18
N GLU A 65 -11.03 4.96 -15.78
CA GLU A 65 -11.18 6.31 -15.23
C GLU A 65 -12.62 6.84 -15.41
N GLU A 66 -13.39 6.30 -16.36
CA GLU A 66 -14.80 6.66 -16.55
C GLU A 66 -15.74 5.97 -15.54
N GLU A 67 -15.41 4.77 -15.05
CA GLU A 67 -16.28 4.06 -14.09
C GLU A 67 -15.99 4.40 -12.61
N ALA A 68 -14.76 4.85 -12.29
CA ALA A 68 -14.45 5.36 -10.96
C ALA A 68 -14.85 6.85 -10.77
N GLY A 69 -15.04 7.59 -11.86
CA GLY A 69 -15.44 9.00 -11.85
C GLY A 69 -16.93 9.26 -11.61
N THR A 70 -17.81 8.26 -11.71
CA THR A 70 -19.28 8.47 -11.62
C THR A 70 -19.96 7.83 -10.41
N LYS A 71 -19.22 7.20 -9.48
CA LYS A 71 -19.83 6.60 -8.26
C LYS A 71 -19.34 7.20 -6.94
N GLY A 72 -18.81 8.42 -6.97
CA GLY A 72 -18.29 9.11 -5.78
C GLY A 72 -19.09 10.31 -5.26
N PHE A 73 -19.89 11.00 -6.09
CA PHE A 73 -20.48 12.28 -5.65
C PHE A 73 -21.67 12.72 -6.52
N ASN A 74 -22.83 12.06 -6.41
CA ASN A 74 -24.11 12.77 -6.64
C ASN A 74 -25.28 12.06 -5.93
N GLN A 75 -25.44 12.33 -4.65
CA GLN A 75 -26.76 12.31 -4.01
C GLN A 75 -26.90 13.61 -3.21
N MET A 76 -28.09 14.23 -3.35
CA MET A 76 -28.61 15.48 -2.79
C MET A 76 -28.49 16.68 -3.76
N GLY A 77 -29.55 17.14 -4.42
CA GLY A 77 -30.96 16.84 -4.26
C GLY A 77 -31.80 17.23 -5.48
N HIS A 78 -32.97 16.60 -5.53
CA HIS A 78 -34.15 17.07 -6.26
C HIS A 78 -34.71 18.33 -5.60
#